data_AF-A0A7J5LBW3-F1
#
_entry.id   AF-A0A7J5LBW3-F1
#
_cell.length_a   1.000
_cell.length_b   1.000
_cell.length_c   1.000
_cell.angle_alpha   90.00
_cell.angle_beta   90.00
_cell.angle_gamma   90.00
#
_symmetry.space_group_name_H-M   'P 1'
#
loop_
_entity.id
_entity.type
_entity.pdbx_description
1 polymer ?
#
loop_
_entity_poly.entity_id
_entity_poly.type
_entity_poly.pdbx_seq_one_letter_code
_entity_poly.pdbx_strand_id
1 'polypeptide(L)'
;MKKPLIILIVLHTLIPFAFAQQQTGNNPSPATHPKDTVGIGFDATRQMFQRRYQHPDAVPFDTLWKNNVYISLFGGMNKMIPRGNTDFNTGPVGGIAANWQFAPAHALRASLLAGNFSRKIDNETLLRFGLQADYLLNVSSYVNGYNPGRIFEFLTVAGVGYQLSALAGRAEHVADLHLGFQLKLHPTAHVDFYLEPRFTIMSDGIDHSFQKNWHKYDMTYGATVGMNYRLKAWKPFGKMRILEGNHFLDNTFISIAAGGQFQASRLTSEMGLTNSIGPHISLSAGKWLIPAFGLRLSAFKSADTWHKKVIASSASSAGEEFYEMSAYAGGRLEGMLDATYFFNGRQLSPKFSVNVLAGGELGYIQKENGYRPAKGGYTGFTGGLQFKYRLWGDVSLFAEPRTSLASYSLKTNEKEEGRYVAKKFTDNLYSINIGIEIQRSDEENRMARSLNRDLFKPSFFVSGAIGFSVPIQMKRYEPKRYFDYMATISAGRIFTPLSSLRLAADYGPLFTDRKGKTLEYDMASGSLDYMLNLTNLMTGYDPERKYDVQLFAGIVASMRMKHENRFFIGGEAGLQTSYRVGRRFKVFLEPKIRIYGKELLMQDNVQGSDIMMSLNAGTSFSF
;
A
#
# COMPACT_ATOMS: atom_id res chain seq x y z
N MET A 1 58.43 3.52 10.83
CA MET A 1 58.19 2.68 12.02
C MET A 1 57.82 3.55 13.20
N LYS A 2 56.55 3.51 13.63
CA LYS A 2 56.03 3.83 14.97
C LYS A 2 54.55 3.43 14.95
N LYS A 3 54.17 2.46 15.79
CA LYS A 3 52.79 1.94 15.94
C LYS A 3 51.96 2.91 16.78
N PRO A 4 50.66 3.13 16.51
CA PRO A 4 49.74 3.62 17.51
C PRO A 4 48.96 2.46 18.14
N LEU A 5 49.07 2.38 19.45
CA LEU A 5 48.19 1.68 20.38
C LEU A 5 46.95 2.57 20.57
N ILE A 6 45.74 2.06 20.30
CA ILE A 6 44.43 2.39 20.90
C ILE A 6 43.39 1.51 20.17
N ILE A 7 43.17 0.30 20.67
CA ILE A 7 41.91 -0.46 20.57
C ILE A 7 41.87 -1.35 21.83
N LEU A 8 41.13 -0.93 22.85
CA LEU A 8 40.62 -1.83 23.87
C LEU A 8 39.47 -1.13 24.60
N ILE A 9 38.24 -1.40 24.17
CA ILE A 9 37.00 -1.48 24.98
C ILE A 9 35.93 -2.02 24.02
N VAL A 10 35.20 -3.03 24.49
CA VAL A 10 34.15 -3.83 23.79
C VAL A 10 34.65 -4.96 22.88
N LEU A 11 35.28 -5.97 23.47
CA LEU A 11 35.15 -7.36 23.00
C LEU A 11 35.18 -8.30 24.22
N HIS A 12 34.08 -8.34 24.95
CA HIS A 12 33.87 -9.30 26.06
C HIS A 12 32.42 -9.78 26.06
N THR A 13 32.07 -10.58 25.07
CA THR A 13 31.05 -11.63 25.22
C THR A 13 31.48 -12.82 24.37
N LEU A 14 32.13 -13.76 25.05
CA LEU A 14 32.55 -15.06 24.58
C LEU A 14 31.36 -15.86 24.05
N ILE A 15 31.59 -16.50 22.91
CA ILE A 15 30.86 -17.68 22.41
C ILE A 15 31.15 -18.83 23.38
N PRO A 16 30.14 -19.51 23.96
CA PRO A 16 30.34 -20.85 24.49
C PRO A 16 29.70 -21.86 23.52
N PHE A 17 30.56 -22.56 22.78
CA PHE A 17 30.24 -23.92 22.33
C PHE A 17 30.22 -24.79 23.58
N ALA A 18 29.07 -25.38 23.92
CA ALA A 18 28.99 -26.43 24.93
C ALA A 18 28.14 -27.58 24.38
N PHE A 19 28.82 -28.70 24.17
CA PHE A 19 28.25 -29.99 23.82
C PHE A 19 27.28 -30.47 24.90
N ALA A 20 26.20 -31.14 24.47
CA ALA A 20 25.25 -31.81 25.32
C ALA A 20 25.88 -33.02 26.02
N GLN A 21 25.67 -33.14 27.34
CA GLN A 21 25.77 -34.40 28.04
C GLN A 21 24.47 -34.63 28.82
N GLN A 22 23.70 -35.58 28.31
CA GLN A 22 22.45 -36.07 28.86
C GLN A 22 22.79 -36.99 30.05
N GLN A 23 22.20 -36.75 31.22
CA GLN A 23 22.13 -37.77 32.27
C GLN A 23 20.68 -38.02 32.68
N THR A 24 20.32 -39.27 32.44
CA THR A 24 19.13 -40.02 32.84
C THR A 24 18.90 -39.98 34.34
N GLY A 25 17.62 -40.02 34.71
CA GLY A 25 17.17 -39.95 36.10
C GLY A 25 17.63 -41.11 36.98
N ASN A 26 17.60 -40.84 38.29
CA ASN A 26 17.33 -41.80 39.35
C ASN A 26 16.92 -41.02 40.61
N ASN A 27 15.75 -41.32 41.15
CA ASN A 27 15.41 -41.08 42.56
C ASN A 27 16.19 -42.09 43.41
N PRO A 28 16.59 -41.73 44.66
CA PRO A 28 15.73 -42.15 45.79
C PRO A 28 15.65 -41.17 46.98
N SER A 29 14.45 -41.16 47.59
CA SER A 29 14.01 -41.07 49.00
C SER A 29 14.73 -40.27 50.11
N PRO A 30 14.00 -39.92 51.20
CA PRO A 30 14.31 -38.80 52.08
C PRO A 30 15.00 -39.18 53.41
N ALA A 31 15.46 -38.12 54.10
CA ALA A 31 15.89 -38.03 55.50
C ALA A 31 17.38 -38.26 55.80
N THR A 32 18.06 -37.17 56.16
CA THR A 32 18.78 -36.99 57.44
C THR A 32 19.41 -35.59 57.48
N HIS A 33 19.03 -34.79 58.47
CA HIS A 33 19.75 -33.57 58.83
C HIS A 33 20.98 -33.94 59.65
N PRO A 34 22.15 -33.34 59.35
CA PRO A 34 23.10 -32.98 60.39
C PRO A 34 23.31 -31.47 60.46
N LYS A 35 23.25 -31.02 61.72
CA LYS A 35 23.51 -29.72 62.31
C LYS A 35 24.65 -28.89 61.69
N ASP A 36 24.32 -27.63 61.45
CA ASP A 36 25.10 -26.40 61.62
C ASP A 36 26.64 -26.48 61.62
N THR A 37 27.20 -25.97 60.53
CA THR A 37 28.30 -25.01 60.62
C THR A 37 28.01 -23.92 59.61
N VAL A 38 27.39 -22.83 60.07
CA VAL A 38 27.14 -21.64 59.26
C VAL A 38 28.47 -20.93 59.05
N GLY A 39 29.25 -21.39 58.06
CA GLY A 39 30.19 -20.53 57.38
C GLY A 39 29.38 -19.60 56.49
N ILE A 40 29.20 -18.34 56.90
CA ILE A 40 28.66 -17.29 56.02
C ILE A 40 29.76 -16.94 54.99
N GLY A 41 30.07 -17.89 54.12
CA GLY A 41 30.69 -17.60 52.84
C GLY A 41 29.58 -17.06 51.95
N PHE A 42 29.41 -15.75 51.90
CA PHE A 42 28.64 -15.12 50.83
C PHE A 42 29.39 -15.39 49.52
N ASP A 43 29.03 -16.47 48.86
CA ASP A 43 29.54 -16.78 47.53
C ASP A 43 28.71 -16.01 46.50
N ALA A 44 29.20 -14.81 46.16
CA ALA A 44 28.60 -13.94 45.14
C ALA A 44 28.46 -14.64 43.78
N THR A 45 29.27 -15.67 43.50
CA THR A 45 29.17 -16.40 42.23
C THR A 45 27.91 -17.27 42.16
N ARG A 46 27.44 -17.84 43.28
CA ARG A 46 26.15 -18.56 43.33
C ARG A 46 24.94 -17.65 43.09
N GLN A 47 25.00 -16.37 43.45
CA GLN A 47 23.97 -15.38 43.08
C GLN A 47 24.12 -14.89 41.63
N MET A 48 25.34 -14.74 41.10
CA MET A 48 25.53 -14.42 39.68
C MET A 48 24.96 -15.51 38.75
N PHE A 49 24.90 -16.77 39.21
CA PHE A 49 24.30 -17.90 38.50
C PHE A 49 22.89 -18.29 38.98
N GLN A 50 22.24 -17.51 39.84
CA GLN A 50 20.79 -17.67 40.03
C GLN A 50 20.15 -17.50 38.66
N ARG A 51 19.53 -18.58 38.14
CA ARG A 51 18.74 -18.52 36.91
C ARG A 51 17.73 -17.41 37.09
N ARG A 52 17.95 -16.27 36.43
CA ARG A 52 16.99 -15.16 36.38
C ARG A 52 15.66 -15.80 36.00
N TYR A 53 14.60 -15.47 36.72
CA TYR A 53 13.27 -16.02 36.46
C TYR A 53 12.96 -15.87 34.96
N GLN A 54 12.95 -17.00 34.25
CA GLN A 54 12.56 -17.09 32.85
C GLN A 54 11.11 -17.56 32.85
N HIS A 55 10.24 -16.82 32.16
CA HIS A 55 8.88 -17.30 31.96
C HIS A 55 8.93 -18.67 31.26
N PRO A 56 8.13 -19.64 31.72
CA PRO A 56 8.13 -20.98 31.15
C PRO A 56 7.72 -20.93 29.68
N ASP A 57 8.38 -21.73 28.85
CA ASP A 57 8.03 -21.89 27.45
C ASP A 57 6.60 -22.44 27.34
N ALA A 58 5.82 -21.90 26.40
CA ALA A 58 4.45 -22.36 26.15
C ALA A 58 4.43 -23.76 25.53
N VAL A 59 5.48 -24.12 24.79
CA VAL A 59 5.69 -25.44 24.18
C VAL A 59 7.18 -25.78 24.21
N PRO A 60 7.55 -27.07 24.29
CA PRO A 60 8.95 -27.48 24.19
C PRO A 60 9.51 -27.09 22.81
N PHE A 61 10.74 -26.57 22.81
CA PHE A 61 11.45 -26.23 21.58
C PHE A 61 11.94 -27.50 20.87
N ASP A 62 11.63 -27.61 19.58
CA ASP A 62 12.11 -28.71 18.74
C ASP A 62 13.58 -28.48 18.41
N THR A 63 14.46 -29.37 18.86
CA THR A 63 15.92 -29.23 18.65
C THR A 63 16.37 -29.69 17.25
N LEU A 64 15.48 -30.27 16.45
CA LEU A 64 15.84 -30.80 15.14
C LEU A 64 16.03 -29.66 14.12
N TRP A 65 17.26 -29.46 13.65
CA TRP A 65 17.65 -28.28 12.87
C TRP A 65 16.75 -27.99 11.66
N LYS A 66 16.34 -29.02 10.91
CA LYS A 66 15.48 -28.89 9.71
C LYS A 66 14.13 -28.24 10.00
N ASN A 67 13.62 -28.39 11.22
CA ASN A 67 12.31 -27.91 11.62
C ASN A 67 12.31 -26.41 11.95
N ASN A 68 13.50 -25.81 12.13
CA ASN A 68 13.67 -24.42 12.52
C ASN A 68 14.37 -23.58 11.44
N VAL A 69 14.44 -24.09 10.21
CA VAL A 69 14.94 -23.36 9.06
C VAL A 69 13.77 -22.68 8.34
N TYR A 70 13.96 -21.40 8.01
CA TYR A 70 12.99 -20.62 7.24
C TYR A 70 13.69 -19.68 6.26
N ILE A 71 13.06 -19.48 5.11
CA ILE A 71 13.59 -18.66 4.02
C ILE A 71 12.90 -17.30 4.06
N SER A 72 13.64 -16.22 3.83
CA SER A 72 13.11 -14.87 3.74
C SER A 72 13.27 -14.29 2.35
N LEU A 73 12.28 -13.52 1.92
CA LEU A 73 12.38 -12.55 0.84
C LEU A 73 12.18 -11.16 1.46
N PHE A 74 13.04 -10.19 1.13
CA PHE A 74 12.91 -8.84 1.66
C PHE A 74 13.22 -7.75 0.64
N GLY A 75 12.61 -6.59 0.86
CA GLY A 75 12.78 -5.38 0.05
C GLY A 75 12.66 -4.14 0.93
N GLY A 76 13.36 -3.08 0.58
CA GLY A 76 13.41 -1.88 1.40
C GLY A 76 14.14 -0.73 0.74
N MET A 77 14.46 0.26 1.56
CA MET A 77 15.21 1.42 1.15
C MET A 77 16.33 1.73 2.11
N ASN A 78 17.46 2.13 1.56
CA ASN A 78 18.58 2.67 2.32
C ASN A 78 18.87 4.09 1.84
N LYS A 79 19.42 4.91 2.74
CA LYS A 79 19.99 6.22 2.44
C LYS A 79 21.41 6.26 3.00
N MET A 80 22.35 6.67 2.17
CA MET A 80 23.70 6.97 2.64
C MET A 80 23.69 8.33 3.34
N ILE A 81 24.39 8.43 4.47
CA ILE A 81 24.57 9.73 5.13
C ILE A 81 25.54 10.53 4.25
N PRO A 82 25.10 11.69 3.71
CA PRO A 82 25.92 12.46 2.78
C PRO A 82 27.19 12.96 3.46
N ARG A 83 28.33 12.89 2.74
CA ARG A 83 29.61 13.45 3.17
C ARG A 83 30.26 14.23 2.03
N GLY A 84 30.51 15.52 2.24
CA GLY A 84 31.07 16.38 1.19
C GLY A 84 30.20 16.44 -0.06
N ASN A 85 30.81 16.26 -1.24
CA ASN A 85 30.13 16.34 -2.54
C ASN A 85 29.47 15.01 -2.98
N THR A 86 29.58 13.91 -2.22
CA THR A 86 28.99 12.61 -2.57
C THR A 86 27.63 12.42 -1.88
N ASP A 87 26.65 13.25 -2.25
CA ASP A 87 25.26 13.06 -1.80
C ASP A 87 24.53 12.07 -2.72
N PHE A 88 23.98 10.99 -2.15
CA PHE A 88 23.21 9.99 -2.86
C PHE A 88 21.72 10.08 -2.50
N ASN A 89 20.85 9.91 -3.49
CA ASN A 89 19.42 9.74 -3.28
C ASN A 89 19.12 8.44 -2.53
N THR A 90 17.99 8.39 -1.82
CA THR A 90 17.49 7.14 -1.24
C THR A 90 17.34 6.07 -2.32
N GLY A 91 17.93 4.91 -2.05
CA GLY A 91 18.10 3.81 -2.98
C GLY A 91 17.35 2.54 -2.53
N PRO A 92 16.73 1.79 -3.43
CA PRO A 92 16.12 0.51 -3.12
C PRO A 92 17.18 -0.54 -2.77
N VAL A 93 16.80 -1.47 -1.88
CA VAL A 93 17.55 -2.69 -1.55
C VAL A 93 16.58 -3.86 -1.53
N GLY A 94 17.00 -5.04 -1.96
CA GLY A 94 16.22 -6.26 -1.86
C GLY A 94 17.11 -7.49 -1.79
N GLY A 95 16.56 -8.61 -1.37
CA GLY A 95 17.36 -9.80 -1.14
C GLY A 95 16.59 -11.02 -0.68
N ILE A 96 17.33 -12.12 -0.54
CA ILE A 96 16.85 -13.38 0.01
C ILE A 96 17.70 -13.76 1.21
N ALA A 97 17.13 -14.47 2.16
CA ALA A 97 17.88 -14.97 3.31
C ALA A 97 17.47 -16.39 3.69
N ALA A 98 18.41 -17.15 4.22
CA ALA A 98 18.14 -18.39 4.93
C ALA A 98 18.37 -18.15 6.42
N ASN A 99 17.42 -18.56 7.24
CA ASN A 99 17.46 -18.36 8.68
C ASN A 99 17.38 -19.70 9.38
N TRP A 100 18.10 -19.81 10.48
CA TRP A 100 18.10 -20.99 11.33
C TRP A 100 17.93 -20.56 12.78
N GLN A 101 16.80 -20.92 13.38
CA GLN A 101 16.55 -20.74 14.80
C GLN A 101 17.08 -21.97 15.55
N PHE A 102 18.22 -21.82 16.21
CA PHE A 102 18.90 -22.93 16.89
C PHE A 102 18.51 -23.04 18.37
N ALA A 103 17.93 -21.99 18.93
CA ALA A 103 17.40 -21.96 20.29
C ALA A 103 16.12 -21.11 20.35
N PRO A 104 15.32 -21.20 21.43
CA PRO A 104 14.01 -20.54 21.47
C PRO A 104 14.09 -19.03 21.27
N ALA A 105 15.15 -18.38 21.78
CA ALA A 105 15.38 -16.95 21.64
C ALA A 105 16.45 -16.57 20.59
N HIS A 106 17.09 -17.52 19.91
CA HIS A 106 18.29 -17.23 19.11
C HIS A 106 18.19 -17.81 17.69
N ALA A 107 18.49 -16.95 16.71
CA ALA A 107 18.55 -17.35 15.30
C ALA A 107 19.76 -16.74 14.59
N LEU A 108 20.23 -17.44 13.57
CA LEU A 108 21.23 -16.97 12.61
C LEU A 108 20.56 -16.74 11.26
N ARG A 109 20.97 -15.72 10.54
CA ARG A 109 20.49 -15.39 9.19
C ARG A 109 21.68 -15.19 8.26
N ALA A 110 21.68 -15.89 7.13
CA ALA A 110 22.58 -15.64 6.02
C ALA A 110 21.77 -15.01 4.89
N SER A 111 22.19 -13.85 4.38
CA SER A 111 21.43 -13.12 3.35
C SER A 111 22.29 -12.71 2.16
N LEU A 112 21.63 -12.68 1.00
CA LEU A 112 22.10 -12.11 -0.25
C LEU A 112 21.27 -10.85 -0.50
N LEU A 113 21.93 -9.71 -0.73
CA LEU A 113 21.28 -8.45 -1.06
C LEU A 113 21.79 -7.85 -2.35
N ALA A 114 20.93 -7.11 -3.02
CA ALA A 114 21.24 -6.26 -4.15
C ALA A 114 20.52 -4.92 -3.98
N GLY A 115 21.11 -3.85 -4.48
CA GLY A 115 20.48 -2.52 -4.42
C GLY A 115 21.17 -1.53 -5.33
N ASN A 116 20.61 -0.32 -5.39
CA ASN A 116 21.25 0.76 -6.11
C ASN A 116 21.07 2.10 -5.41
N PHE A 117 22.01 3.01 -5.64
CA PHE A 117 21.94 4.41 -5.27
C PHE A 117 22.18 5.28 -6.49
N SER A 118 21.57 6.47 -6.54
CA SER A 118 21.83 7.45 -7.59
C SER A 118 22.49 8.67 -6.98
N ARG A 119 23.68 9.04 -7.46
CA ARG A 119 24.40 10.22 -6.98
C ARG A 119 23.70 11.50 -7.45
N LYS A 120 23.57 12.51 -6.59
CA LYS A 120 22.77 13.71 -6.89
C LYS A 120 23.42 14.67 -7.89
N ILE A 121 24.74 14.65 -8.01
CA ILE A 121 25.48 15.59 -8.88
C ILE A 121 25.37 15.18 -10.35
N ASP A 122 25.72 13.95 -10.68
CA ASP A 122 25.86 13.44 -12.05
C ASP A 122 24.77 12.41 -12.43
N ASN A 123 23.91 12.03 -11.48
CA ASN A 123 22.92 10.97 -11.61
C ASN A 123 23.51 9.60 -12.01
N GLU A 124 24.80 9.36 -11.73
CA GLU A 124 25.38 8.03 -11.92
C GLU A 124 24.80 7.04 -10.90
N THR A 125 24.55 5.82 -11.38
CA THR A 125 23.97 4.75 -10.56
C THR A 125 25.07 3.87 -10.00
N LEU A 126 25.13 3.82 -8.67
CA LEU A 126 25.94 2.87 -7.92
C LEU A 126 25.12 1.59 -7.75
N LEU A 127 25.58 0.48 -8.32
CA LEU A 127 25.02 -0.85 -8.09
C LEU A 127 25.75 -1.51 -6.93
N ARG A 128 25.02 -2.22 -6.06
CA ARG A 128 25.62 -2.96 -4.96
C ARG A 128 25.08 -4.39 -4.85
N PHE A 129 25.96 -5.32 -4.56
CA PHE A 129 25.65 -6.71 -4.24
C PHE A 129 26.34 -7.09 -2.94
N GLY A 130 25.65 -7.76 -2.02
CA GLY A 130 26.19 -8.05 -0.70
C GLY A 130 25.81 -9.42 -0.15
N LEU A 131 26.70 -9.95 0.67
CA LEU A 131 26.53 -11.13 1.51
C LEU A 131 26.51 -10.66 2.96
N GLN A 132 25.53 -11.09 3.76
CA GLN A 132 25.47 -10.75 5.19
C GLN A 132 25.24 -11.98 6.06
N ALA A 133 25.79 -11.94 7.27
CA ALA A 133 25.59 -12.93 8.32
C ALA A 133 25.17 -12.23 9.60
N ASP A 134 23.96 -12.52 10.05
CA ASP A 134 23.28 -11.76 11.10
C ASP A 134 22.86 -12.69 12.23
N TYR A 135 22.99 -12.19 13.45
CA TYR A 135 22.49 -12.79 14.67
C TYR A 135 21.21 -12.08 15.10
N LEU A 136 20.14 -12.86 15.30
CA LEU A 136 18.83 -12.38 15.72
C LEU A 136 18.53 -12.90 17.12
N LEU A 137 18.32 -11.97 18.06
CA LEU A 137 17.88 -12.27 19.41
C LEU A 137 16.39 -11.91 19.54
N ASN A 138 15.56 -12.92 19.74
CA ASN A 138 14.14 -12.76 20.01
C ASN A 138 13.93 -12.42 21.49
N VAL A 139 13.94 -11.11 21.77
CA VAL A 139 13.73 -10.55 23.11
C VAL A 139 12.35 -10.94 23.65
N SER A 140 11.34 -11.03 22.79
CA SER A 140 9.99 -11.44 23.17
C SER A 140 9.95 -12.87 23.74
N SER A 141 10.65 -13.81 23.11
CA SER A 141 10.78 -15.18 23.62
C SER A 141 11.75 -15.26 24.82
N TYR A 142 12.81 -14.45 24.85
CA TYR A 142 13.74 -14.40 25.97
C TYR A 142 13.09 -13.95 27.29
N VAL A 143 12.18 -12.96 27.23
CA VAL A 143 11.54 -12.40 28.44
C VAL A 143 10.28 -13.18 28.83
N ASN A 144 9.45 -13.58 27.87
CA ASN A 144 8.11 -14.14 28.13
C ASN A 144 7.99 -15.64 27.83
N GLY A 145 9.11 -16.34 27.66
CA GLY A 145 9.14 -17.73 27.25
C GLY A 145 8.82 -17.91 25.76
N TYR A 146 9.30 -19.01 25.21
CA TYR A 146 9.07 -19.39 23.82
C TYR A 146 7.59 -19.65 23.58
N ASN A 147 7.02 -18.89 22.64
CA ASN A 147 5.64 -19.08 22.22
C ASN A 147 5.54 -18.88 20.70
N PRO A 148 5.56 -19.96 19.91
CA PRO A 148 5.39 -19.87 18.47
C PRO A 148 3.98 -19.39 18.05
N GLY A 149 2.98 -19.47 18.94
CA GLY A 149 1.66 -18.90 18.69
C GLY A 149 1.57 -17.37 18.91
N ARG A 150 2.69 -16.70 19.23
CA ARG A 150 2.69 -15.26 19.48
C ARG A 150 2.55 -14.49 18.16
N ILE A 151 1.60 -13.56 18.13
CA ILE A 151 1.27 -12.75 16.94
C ILE A 151 2.42 -11.81 16.57
N PHE A 152 3.03 -11.21 17.59
CA PHE A 152 4.06 -10.19 17.46
C PHE A 152 5.28 -10.57 18.25
N GLU A 153 6.43 -10.50 17.60
CA GLU A 153 7.72 -10.67 18.25
C GLU A 153 8.63 -9.48 17.94
N PHE A 154 9.30 -9.01 18.99
CA PHE A 154 10.39 -8.07 18.88
C PHE A 154 11.72 -8.81 18.93
N LEU A 155 12.53 -8.63 17.89
CA LEU A 155 13.88 -9.18 17.79
C LEU A 155 14.89 -8.06 17.61
N THR A 156 16.09 -8.21 18.16
CA THR A 156 17.24 -7.36 17.82
C THR A 156 18.10 -8.06 16.79
N VAL A 157 18.71 -7.28 15.91
CA VAL A 157 19.57 -7.77 14.81
C VAL A 157 20.95 -7.15 14.97
N ALA A 158 21.99 -7.98 14.93
CA ALA A 158 23.37 -7.55 14.82
C ALA A 158 24.09 -8.44 13.81
N GLY A 159 24.72 -7.86 12.81
CA GLY A 159 25.33 -8.62 11.73
C GLY A 159 26.55 -7.95 11.12
N VAL A 160 27.26 -8.75 10.33
CA VAL A 160 28.39 -8.32 9.52
C VAL A 160 28.10 -8.67 8.07
N GLY A 161 28.63 -7.86 7.16
CA GLY A 161 28.43 -8.07 5.74
C GLY A 161 29.63 -7.70 4.91
N TYR A 162 29.58 -8.14 3.66
CA TYR A 162 30.56 -7.85 2.64
C TYR A 162 29.83 -7.47 1.37
N GLN A 163 30.18 -6.32 0.79
CA GLN A 163 29.47 -5.73 -0.34
C GLN A 163 30.44 -5.35 -1.46
N LEU A 164 30.02 -5.65 -2.68
CA LEU A 164 30.61 -5.20 -3.92
C LEU A 164 29.82 -3.98 -4.39
N SER A 165 30.50 -2.85 -4.56
CA SER A 165 29.95 -1.61 -5.09
C SER A 165 30.51 -1.38 -6.48
N ALA A 166 29.67 -1.07 -7.47
CA ALA A 166 30.08 -0.74 -8.83
C ALA A 166 29.51 0.61 -9.25
N LEU A 167 30.40 1.54 -9.61
CA LEU A 167 30.05 2.90 -10.04
C LEU A 167 31.07 3.40 -11.07
N ALA A 168 30.57 3.95 -12.19
CA ALA A 168 31.39 4.46 -13.30
C ALA A 168 32.39 3.44 -13.90
N GLY A 169 32.11 2.13 -13.82
CA GLY A 169 33.00 1.08 -14.31
C GLY A 169 34.14 0.69 -13.34
N ARG A 170 34.20 1.27 -12.14
CA ARG A 170 35.06 0.82 -11.05
C ARG A 170 34.28 -0.06 -10.08
N ALA A 171 34.93 -1.08 -9.53
CA ALA A 171 34.35 -1.96 -8.53
C ALA A 171 35.15 -1.85 -7.23
N GLU A 172 34.47 -1.70 -6.10
CA GLU A 172 35.05 -1.56 -4.78
C GLU A 172 34.47 -2.60 -3.82
N HIS A 173 35.30 -3.03 -2.87
CA HIS A 173 34.99 -4.06 -1.90
C HIS A 173 34.84 -3.44 -0.51
N VAL A 174 33.69 -3.64 0.12
CA VAL A 174 33.34 -2.94 1.35
C VAL A 174 32.88 -3.94 2.41
N ALA A 175 33.51 -3.91 3.58
CA ALA A 175 33.02 -4.64 4.74
C ALA A 175 32.03 -3.77 5.52
N ASP A 176 30.97 -4.39 6.06
CA ASP A 176 29.94 -3.71 6.82
C ASP A 176 29.67 -4.36 8.18
N LEU A 177 29.29 -3.52 9.13
CA LEU A 177 28.70 -3.91 10.41
C LEU A 177 27.35 -3.21 10.50
N HIS A 178 26.31 -3.95 10.86
CA HIS A 178 24.99 -3.38 10.97
C HIS A 178 24.23 -3.85 12.21
N LEU A 179 23.41 -2.94 12.71
CA LEU A 179 22.57 -3.11 13.88
C LEU A 179 21.14 -2.72 13.50
N GLY A 180 20.17 -3.42 14.04
CA GLY A 180 18.77 -3.14 13.80
C GLY A 180 17.88 -3.83 14.81
N PHE A 181 16.59 -3.69 14.58
CA PHE A 181 15.57 -4.46 15.27
C PHE A 181 14.51 -4.86 14.27
N GLN A 182 13.89 -6.01 14.52
CA GLN A 182 12.90 -6.61 13.65
C GLN A 182 11.59 -6.75 14.43
N LEU A 183 10.55 -6.10 13.91
CA LEU A 183 9.17 -6.29 14.34
C LEU A 183 8.56 -7.37 13.46
N LYS A 184 8.36 -8.56 14.02
CA LYS A 184 7.83 -9.73 13.31
C LYS A 184 6.35 -9.92 13.65
N LEU A 185 5.55 -10.18 12.62
CA LEU A 185 4.13 -10.51 12.69
C LEU A 185 3.94 -11.94 12.16
N HIS A 186 3.21 -12.78 12.89
CA HIS A 186 2.90 -14.16 12.54
C HIS A 186 1.42 -14.32 12.18
N PRO A 187 1.00 -13.93 10.96
CA PRO A 187 -0.39 -14.04 10.55
C PRO A 187 -0.81 -15.47 10.21
N THR A 188 0.12 -16.36 9.84
CA THR A 188 -0.23 -17.73 9.45
C THR A 188 0.75 -18.72 10.05
N ALA A 189 0.42 -20.02 10.00
CA ALA A 189 1.30 -21.06 10.51
C ALA A 189 2.65 -21.18 9.75
N HIS A 190 2.71 -20.67 8.51
CA HIS A 190 3.88 -20.81 7.63
C HIS A 190 4.54 -19.49 7.26
N VAL A 191 3.79 -18.39 7.23
CA VAL A 191 4.26 -17.10 6.73
C VAL A 191 4.26 -16.09 7.85
N ASP A 192 5.43 -15.46 8.04
CA ASP A 192 5.61 -14.31 8.91
C ASP A 192 5.98 -13.09 8.06
N PHE A 193 5.51 -11.90 8.45
CA PHE A 193 6.02 -10.65 7.91
C PHE A 193 6.91 -9.97 8.94
N TYR A 194 7.84 -9.14 8.49
CA TYR A 194 8.62 -8.32 9.39
C TYR A 194 8.97 -6.96 8.81
N LEU A 195 9.13 -5.98 9.71
CA LEU A 195 9.71 -4.68 9.43
C LEU A 195 11.02 -4.57 10.21
N GLU A 196 12.11 -4.22 9.52
CA GLU A 196 13.45 -4.12 10.08
C GLU A 196 14.11 -2.79 9.73
N PRO A 197 13.99 -1.78 10.60
CA PRO A 197 14.86 -0.62 10.58
C PRO A 197 16.30 -1.04 10.92
N ARG A 198 17.26 -0.56 10.13
CA ARG A 198 18.67 -0.90 10.30
C ARG A 198 19.59 0.29 10.08
N PHE A 199 20.71 0.26 10.78
CA PHE A 199 21.83 1.17 10.66
C PHE A 199 23.07 0.37 10.31
N THR A 200 23.85 0.82 9.34
CA THR A 200 25.02 0.12 8.83
C THR A 200 26.20 1.08 8.80
N ILE A 201 27.32 0.64 9.36
CA ILE A 201 28.63 1.28 9.27
C ILE A 201 29.47 0.44 8.31
N MET A 202 30.15 1.09 7.38
CA MET A 202 30.87 0.45 6.27
C MET A 202 32.31 0.94 6.23
N SER A 203 33.25 0.12 5.77
CA SER A 203 34.61 0.58 5.46
C SER A 203 34.61 1.61 4.33
N ASP A 204 35.62 2.48 4.29
CA ASP A 204 35.79 3.50 3.26
C ASP A 204 35.80 2.92 1.83
N GLY A 205 35.41 3.74 0.85
CA GLY A 205 35.47 3.39 -0.57
C GLY A 205 34.14 3.05 -1.22
N ILE A 206 33.01 3.08 -0.50
CA ILE A 206 31.72 2.80 -1.15
C ILE A 206 31.26 3.94 -2.06
N ASP A 207 31.63 5.17 -1.75
CA ASP A 207 31.25 6.38 -2.48
C ASP A 207 32.22 6.76 -3.62
N HIS A 208 33.31 5.99 -3.76
CA HIS A 208 34.43 6.18 -4.67
C HIS A 208 35.15 7.55 -4.50
N SER A 209 35.09 8.20 -3.32
CA SER A 209 35.73 9.51 -3.08
C SER A 209 37.08 9.42 -2.33
N PHE A 210 38.05 8.75 -2.96
CA PHE A 210 39.37 8.45 -2.35
C PHE A 210 40.26 9.63 -1.89
N GLN A 211 39.87 10.89 -2.10
CA GLN A 211 40.78 12.03 -1.85
C GLN A 211 40.37 13.02 -0.75
N LYS A 212 39.22 12.88 -0.06
CA LYS A 212 38.82 13.86 0.98
C LYS A 212 38.12 13.31 2.23
N ASN A 213 38.26 12.02 2.55
CA ASN A 213 37.68 11.46 3.78
C ASN A 213 38.78 11.23 4.84
N TRP A 214 38.83 12.07 5.88
CA TRP A 214 39.75 11.90 7.01
C TRP A 214 39.26 10.84 8.01
N HIS A 215 38.02 10.37 7.86
CA HIS A 215 37.43 9.26 8.61
C HIS A 215 37.17 8.08 7.67
N LYS A 216 37.83 6.93 7.93
CA LYS A 216 37.86 5.74 7.06
C LYS A 216 36.58 4.88 7.08
N TYR A 217 35.39 5.47 7.22
CA TYR A 217 34.13 4.73 7.28
C TYR A 217 32.94 5.51 6.74
N ASP A 218 31.99 4.81 6.13
CA ASP A 218 30.71 5.34 5.64
C ASP A 218 29.53 4.80 6.45
N MET A 219 28.39 5.50 6.40
CA MET A 219 27.20 5.14 7.18
C MET A 219 25.94 5.17 6.32
N THR A 220 25.09 4.16 6.50
CA THR A 220 23.78 4.09 5.85
C THR A 220 22.71 3.75 6.86
N TYR A 221 21.51 4.29 6.67
CA TYR A 221 20.34 3.89 7.44
C TYR A 221 19.19 3.58 6.49
N GLY A 222 18.28 2.72 6.93
CA GLY A 222 17.19 2.28 6.09
C GLY A 222 16.21 1.41 6.84
N ALA A 223 15.21 0.94 6.11
CA ALA A 223 14.27 -0.04 6.61
C ALA A 223 13.96 -1.06 5.52
N THR A 224 13.84 -2.32 5.91
CA THR A 224 13.39 -3.40 5.04
C THR A 224 12.09 -3.99 5.56
N VAL A 225 11.23 -4.39 4.63
CA VAL A 225 10.07 -5.23 4.90
C VAL A 225 10.38 -6.58 4.29
N GLY A 226 10.11 -7.66 5.02
CA GLY A 226 10.34 -9.00 4.52
C GLY A 226 9.24 -9.98 4.90
N MET A 227 9.23 -11.09 4.18
CA MET A 227 8.35 -12.22 4.37
C MET A 227 9.21 -13.45 4.66
N ASN A 228 8.95 -14.15 5.76
CA ASN A 228 9.55 -15.43 6.09
C ASN A 228 8.57 -16.54 5.71
N TYR A 229 9.06 -17.57 5.03
CA TYR A 229 8.36 -18.82 4.80
C TYR A 229 9.02 -19.94 5.62
N ARG A 230 8.28 -20.49 6.58
CA ARG A 230 8.69 -21.61 7.43
C ARG A 230 8.32 -22.93 6.78
N LEU A 231 9.32 -23.80 6.66
CA LEU A 231 9.14 -25.14 6.10
C LEU A 231 8.23 -26.01 6.97
N LYS A 232 8.32 -25.86 8.30
CA LYS A 232 7.42 -26.51 9.26
C LYS A 232 6.38 -25.51 9.75
N ALA A 233 5.11 -25.86 9.58
CA ALA A 233 4.00 -25.09 10.13
C ALA A 233 4.09 -25.06 11.66
N TRP A 234 3.93 -23.88 12.25
CA TRP A 234 3.68 -23.78 13.68
C TRP A 234 2.23 -24.16 13.98
N LYS A 235 2.02 -24.94 15.05
CA LYS A 235 0.68 -25.16 15.58
C LYS A 235 0.33 -23.93 16.43
N PRO A 236 -0.65 -23.09 16.02
CA PRO A 236 -1.04 -21.97 16.85
C PRO A 236 -1.55 -22.49 18.19
N PHE A 237 -0.89 -22.08 19.27
CA PHE A 237 -1.32 -22.36 20.64
C PHE A 237 -1.58 -21.01 21.32
N GLY A 238 -2.84 -20.70 21.61
CA GLY A 238 -3.23 -19.45 22.25
C GLY A 238 -4.67 -19.02 21.99
N LYS A 239 -5.18 -18.11 22.82
CA LYS A 239 -6.55 -17.55 22.79
C LYS A 239 -6.79 -16.56 21.63
N MET A 240 -6.36 -16.89 20.42
CA MET A 240 -6.77 -16.16 19.22
C MET A 240 -7.65 -17.05 18.38
N ARG A 241 -8.90 -16.62 18.15
CA ARG A 241 -9.76 -17.26 17.15
C ARG A 241 -9.08 -17.08 15.79
N ILE A 242 -8.77 -18.18 15.14
CA ILE A 242 -8.42 -18.22 13.72
C ILE A 242 -9.66 -17.75 12.97
N LEU A 243 -9.48 -16.97 11.91
CA LEU A 243 -10.58 -16.60 11.03
C LEU A 243 -11.25 -17.87 10.49
N GLU A 244 -12.58 -17.90 10.46
CA GLU A 244 -13.32 -19.05 9.96
C GLU A 244 -13.17 -19.16 8.42
N GLY A 245 -13.16 -20.40 7.91
CA GLY A 245 -13.01 -20.70 6.48
C GLY A 245 -11.62 -21.14 6.05
N ASN A 246 -11.54 -22.27 5.34
CA ASN A 246 -10.29 -22.83 4.80
C ASN A 246 -10.05 -22.47 3.32
N HIS A 247 -10.99 -21.79 2.65
CA HIS A 247 -10.86 -21.47 1.24
C HIS A 247 -10.09 -20.15 1.03
N PHE A 248 -9.39 -20.07 -0.10
CA PHE A 248 -8.59 -18.88 -0.45
C PHE A 248 -9.41 -17.58 -0.44
N LEU A 249 -10.67 -17.65 -0.87
CA LEU A 249 -11.54 -16.48 -0.96
C LEU A 249 -12.19 -16.09 0.37
N ASP A 250 -12.09 -16.89 1.42
CA ASP A 250 -12.71 -16.56 2.72
C ASP A 250 -12.00 -15.35 3.35
N ASN A 251 -12.72 -14.57 4.16
CA ASN A 251 -12.18 -13.35 4.78
C ASN A 251 -11.66 -12.30 3.78
N THR A 252 -12.14 -12.34 2.54
CA THR A 252 -11.86 -11.31 1.53
C THR A 252 -12.86 -10.16 1.63
N PHE A 253 -12.45 -8.99 1.15
CA PHE A 253 -13.32 -7.83 1.01
C PHE A 253 -12.99 -7.10 -0.29
N ILE A 254 -13.98 -6.39 -0.82
CA ILE A 254 -13.84 -5.47 -1.94
C ILE A 254 -14.27 -4.09 -1.46
N SER A 255 -13.49 -3.06 -1.74
CA SER A 255 -13.80 -1.69 -1.37
C SER A 255 -13.71 -0.74 -2.54
N ILE A 256 -14.63 0.20 -2.63
CA ILE A 256 -14.64 1.25 -3.65
C ILE A 256 -14.70 2.58 -2.91
N ALA A 257 -13.82 3.52 -3.25
CA ALA A 257 -13.77 4.83 -2.62
C ALA A 257 -13.64 5.95 -3.66
N ALA A 258 -14.25 7.09 -3.35
CA ALA A 258 -14.10 8.34 -4.08
C ALA A 258 -13.81 9.47 -3.11
N GLY A 259 -13.02 10.45 -3.53
CA GLY A 259 -12.47 11.45 -2.63
C GLY A 259 -11.84 12.63 -3.33
N GLY A 260 -11.17 13.45 -2.54
CA GLY A 260 -10.35 14.57 -3.02
C GLY A 260 -8.87 14.30 -2.77
N GLN A 261 -8.01 14.63 -3.73
CA GLN A 261 -6.55 14.65 -3.58
C GLN A 261 -6.02 16.06 -3.82
N PHE A 262 -4.99 16.45 -3.07
CA PHE A 262 -4.16 17.62 -3.36
C PHE A 262 -2.68 17.29 -3.16
N GLN A 263 -1.83 18.03 -3.85
CA GLN A 263 -0.39 17.99 -3.68
C GLN A 263 0.04 19.09 -2.70
N ALA A 264 0.90 18.77 -1.72
CA ALA A 264 1.53 19.78 -0.86
C ALA A 264 2.82 20.31 -1.49
N SER A 265 2.78 21.54 -1.99
CA SER A 265 3.90 22.30 -2.57
C SER A 265 3.77 23.80 -2.26
N ARG A 266 4.87 24.56 -2.37
CA ARG A 266 4.85 26.02 -2.26
C ARG A 266 3.94 26.66 -3.32
N LEU A 267 3.90 26.08 -4.52
CA LEU A 267 3.05 26.54 -5.62
C LEU A 267 1.56 26.33 -5.31
N THR A 268 1.19 25.21 -4.69
CA THR A 268 -0.21 24.94 -4.30
C THR A 268 -0.66 25.77 -3.11
N SER A 269 0.26 26.14 -2.19
CA SER A 269 -0.08 27.04 -1.08
C SER A 269 -0.42 28.47 -1.55
N GLU A 270 0.21 28.94 -2.63
CA GLU A 270 -0.06 30.26 -3.22
C GLU A 270 -1.41 30.30 -3.97
N MET A 271 -1.92 29.14 -4.42
CA MET A 271 -3.21 29.02 -5.12
C MET A 271 -4.42 28.80 -4.20
N GLY A 272 -4.17 28.44 -2.93
CA GLY A 272 -5.19 28.06 -1.95
C GLY A 272 -5.59 26.57 -2.01
N LEU A 273 -5.71 25.94 -0.85
CA LEU A 273 -5.98 24.50 -0.68
C LEU A 273 -7.24 24.03 -1.44
N THR A 274 -8.34 24.78 -1.34
CA THR A 274 -9.63 24.43 -1.98
C THR A 274 -9.55 24.36 -3.50
N ASN A 275 -8.69 25.19 -4.11
CA ASN A 275 -8.54 25.28 -5.57
C ASN A 275 -7.61 24.20 -6.12
N SER A 276 -6.73 23.65 -5.27
CA SER A 276 -5.78 22.58 -5.61
C SER A 276 -6.39 21.18 -5.57
N ILE A 277 -7.48 20.98 -4.80
CA ILE A 277 -8.14 19.69 -4.65
C ILE A 277 -8.73 19.25 -5.98
N GLY A 278 -8.38 18.05 -6.44
CA GLY A 278 -9.08 17.38 -7.52
C GLY A 278 -9.53 15.97 -7.14
N PRO A 279 -10.25 15.29 -8.06
CA PRO A 279 -10.91 14.03 -7.74
C PRO A 279 -9.90 12.90 -7.55
N HIS A 280 -10.22 11.98 -6.64
CA HIS A 280 -9.52 10.71 -6.43
C HIS A 280 -10.53 9.58 -6.41
N ILE A 281 -10.25 8.48 -7.12
CA ILE A 281 -11.07 7.27 -7.10
C ILE A 281 -10.15 6.07 -6.91
N SER A 282 -10.60 5.11 -6.11
CA SER A 282 -9.90 3.85 -5.89
C SER A 282 -10.85 2.65 -5.84
N LEU A 283 -10.37 1.53 -6.37
CA LEU A 283 -10.97 0.21 -6.26
C LEU A 283 -9.95 -0.69 -5.58
N SER A 284 -10.36 -1.41 -4.54
CA SER A 284 -9.47 -2.29 -3.78
C SER A 284 -10.09 -3.66 -3.55
N ALA A 285 -9.23 -4.67 -3.49
CA ALA A 285 -9.56 -6.00 -3.02
C ALA A 285 -8.54 -6.39 -1.95
N GLY A 286 -8.99 -7.03 -0.88
CA GLY A 286 -8.10 -7.45 0.18
C GLY A 286 -8.56 -8.70 0.89
N LYS A 287 -7.71 -9.20 1.78
CA LYS A 287 -7.91 -10.41 2.57
C LYS A 287 -7.39 -10.19 3.98
N TRP A 288 -8.22 -10.46 4.97
CA TRP A 288 -7.78 -10.58 6.36
C TRP A 288 -7.08 -11.93 6.54
N LEU A 289 -5.83 -11.90 7.01
CA LEU A 289 -5.02 -13.10 7.28
C LEU A 289 -5.23 -13.56 8.72
N ILE A 290 -5.37 -12.60 9.64
CA ILE A 290 -5.78 -12.79 11.04
C ILE A 290 -6.77 -11.69 11.40
N PRO A 291 -7.51 -11.82 12.52
CA PRO A 291 -8.49 -10.79 12.92
C PRO A 291 -7.94 -9.37 13.02
N ALA A 292 -6.65 -9.23 13.31
CA ALA A 292 -6.00 -7.94 13.44
C ALA A 292 -5.24 -7.47 12.19
N PHE A 293 -4.99 -8.33 11.20
CA PHE A 293 -4.10 -7.98 10.07
C PHE A 293 -4.59 -8.53 8.74
N GLY A 294 -4.59 -7.66 7.73
CA GLY A 294 -4.99 -7.97 6.37
C GLY A 294 -4.04 -7.37 5.34
N LEU A 295 -4.19 -7.81 4.10
CA LEU A 295 -3.50 -7.27 2.93
C LEU A 295 -4.54 -6.67 1.98
N ARG A 296 -4.20 -5.55 1.35
CA ARG A 296 -5.05 -4.86 0.40
C ARG A 296 -4.26 -4.48 -0.85
N LEU A 297 -4.82 -4.84 -2.00
CA LEU A 297 -4.38 -4.39 -3.31
C LEU A 297 -5.39 -3.35 -3.81
N SER A 298 -4.91 -2.18 -4.20
CA SER A 298 -5.77 -1.08 -4.68
C SER A 298 -5.29 -0.56 -6.03
N ALA A 299 -6.21 -0.31 -6.95
CA ALA A 299 -6.00 0.50 -8.13
C ALA A 299 -6.62 1.88 -7.90
N PHE A 300 -5.97 2.94 -8.38
CA PHE A 300 -6.48 4.30 -8.21
C PHE A 300 -6.17 5.19 -9.40
N LYS A 301 -6.96 6.25 -9.52
CA LYS A 301 -6.74 7.36 -10.43
C LYS A 301 -7.11 8.66 -9.73
N SER A 302 -6.26 9.67 -9.84
CA SER A 302 -6.52 11.00 -9.32
C SER A 302 -6.03 12.08 -10.25
N ALA A 303 -6.59 13.28 -10.07
CA ALA A 303 -6.12 14.49 -10.71
C ALA A 303 -6.12 15.61 -9.67
N ASP A 304 -5.09 16.45 -9.65
CA ASP A 304 -4.98 17.62 -8.77
C ASP A 304 -4.38 18.81 -9.53
N THR A 305 -4.65 20.04 -9.06
CA THR A 305 -4.13 21.25 -9.71
C THR A 305 -2.84 21.67 -9.02
N TRP A 306 -1.74 21.70 -9.77
CA TRP A 306 -0.40 21.82 -9.18
C TRP A 306 0.27 23.18 -9.43
N HIS A 307 -0.16 23.93 -10.47
CA HIS A 307 0.50 25.18 -10.86
C HIS A 307 -0.47 26.18 -11.52
N LYS A 308 -0.36 27.46 -11.16
CA LYS A 308 -1.00 28.60 -11.85
C LYS A 308 0.07 29.28 -12.70
N LYS A 309 -0.12 29.32 -14.01
CA LYS A 309 0.79 29.98 -14.94
C LYS A 309 0.20 31.33 -15.36
N VAL A 310 1.01 32.38 -15.20
CA VAL A 310 0.71 33.74 -15.64
C VAL A 310 1.73 34.10 -16.73
N ILE A 311 1.27 34.21 -17.98
CA ILE A 311 2.07 34.70 -19.10
C ILE A 311 1.82 36.21 -19.20
N ALA A 312 2.84 37.02 -18.93
CA ALA A 312 2.76 38.47 -19.05
C ALA A 312 2.52 38.87 -20.52
N SER A 313 1.69 39.91 -20.73
CA SER A 313 1.40 40.45 -22.05
C SER A 313 2.67 40.95 -22.73
N SER A 314 2.88 40.56 -24.00
CA SER A 314 3.92 41.11 -24.87
C SER A 314 3.27 41.85 -26.04
N ALA A 315 4.03 42.72 -26.73
CA ALA A 315 3.52 43.57 -27.81
C ALA A 315 2.82 42.82 -28.97
N SER A 316 2.99 41.50 -29.05
CA SER A 316 2.41 40.60 -30.06
C SER A 316 1.49 39.51 -29.51
N SER A 317 1.22 39.46 -28.20
CA SER A 317 0.36 38.43 -27.60
C SER A 317 -0.30 38.92 -26.30
N ALA A 318 -1.63 38.77 -26.20
CA ALA A 318 -2.37 39.04 -24.98
C ALA A 318 -1.85 38.18 -23.82
N GLY A 319 -1.81 38.73 -22.60
CA GLY A 319 -1.44 37.97 -21.41
C GLY A 319 -2.42 36.83 -21.15
N GLU A 320 -1.91 35.66 -20.75
CA GLU A 320 -2.72 34.47 -20.49
C GLU A 320 -2.52 33.96 -19.06
N GLU A 321 -3.61 33.81 -18.31
CA GLU A 321 -3.62 33.11 -17.03
C GLU A 321 -4.32 31.75 -17.17
N PHE A 322 -3.66 30.66 -16.74
CA PHE A 322 -4.28 29.33 -16.71
C PHE A 322 -3.72 28.44 -15.60
N TYR A 323 -4.51 27.43 -15.22
CA TYR A 323 -4.22 26.43 -14.21
C TYR A 323 -3.87 25.09 -14.87
N GLU A 324 -2.75 24.48 -14.45
CA GLU A 324 -2.24 23.19 -14.95
C GLU A 324 -2.54 22.07 -13.93
N MET A 325 -3.00 20.92 -14.43
CA MET A 325 -3.29 19.73 -13.61
C MET A 325 -2.19 18.65 -13.70
N SER A 326 -2.05 17.90 -12.61
CA SER A 326 -1.28 16.66 -12.53
C SER A 326 -2.26 15.49 -12.41
N ALA A 327 -2.06 14.46 -13.24
CA ALA A 327 -2.82 13.22 -13.18
C ALA A 327 -1.94 12.07 -12.69
N TYR A 328 -2.48 11.27 -11.78
CA TYR A 328 -1.82 10.10 -11.20
C TYR A 328 -2.71 8.88 -11.44
N ALA A 329 -2.11 7.77 -11.87
CA ALA A 329 -2.80 6.49 -11.98
C ALA A 329 -1.84 5.38 -11.56
N GLY A 330 -2.30 4.40 -10.78
CA GLY A 330 -1.39 3.37 -10.30
C GLY A 330 -2.05 2.27 -9.48
N GLY A 331 -1.19 1.39 -8.99
CA GLY A 331 -1.51 0.31 -8.06
C GLY A 331 -0.82 0.52 -6.71
N ARG A 332 -1.44 0.00 -5.64
CA ARG A 332 -0.92 0.01 -4.29
C ARG A 332 -1.03 -1.38 -3.67
N LEU A 333 -0.02 -1.77 -2.91
CA LEU A 333 -0.06 -2.94 -2.06
C LEU A 333 0.18 -2.50 -0.62
N GLU A 334 -0.82 -2.70 0.23
CA GLU A 334 -0.86 -2.19 1.60
C GLU A 334 -1.12 -3.31 2.60
N GLY A 335 -0.38 -3.28 3.71
CA GLY A 335 -0.74 -4.00 4.92
C GLY A 335 -1.75 -3.19 5.73
N MET A 336 -2.75 -3.87 6.28
CA MET A 336 -3.79 -3.31 7.12
C MET A 336 -3.67 -3.89 8.53
N LEU A 337 -3.64 -3.03 9.53
CA LEU A 337 -3.69 -3.42 10.94
C LEU A 337 -4.98 -2.87 11.57
N ASP A 338 -5.90 -3.74 11.98
CA ASP A 338 -7.05 -3.34 12.79
C ASP A 338 -6.59 -3.05 14.22
N ALA A 339 -6.44 -1.76 14.53
CA ALA A 339 -6.02 -1.31 15.85
C ALA A 339 -7.12 -1.56 16.90
N THR A 340 -8.40 -1.52 16.50
CA THR A 340 -9.54 -1.69 17.40
C THR A 340 -9.56 -3.08 18.04
N TYR A 341 -9.03 -4.09 17.36
CA TYR A 341 -8.92 -5.46 17.88
C TYR A 341 -8.22 -5.53 19.25
N PHE A 342 -7.20 -4.69 19.49
CA PHE A 342 -6.42 -4.68 20.72
C PHE A 342 -7.09 -3.95 21.88
N PHE A 343 -8.01 -3.02 21.59
CA PHE A 343 -8.67 -2.19 22.60
C PHE A 343 -10.10 -2.66 22.93
N ASN A 344 -10.79 -3.32 22.00
CA ASN A 344 -12.20 -3.71 22.16
C ASN A 344 -12.38 -5.19 22.56
N GLY A 345 -11.50 -5.71 23.43
CA GLY A 345 -11.62 -7.08 23.94
C GLY A 345 -11.54 -8.18 22.87
N ARG A 346 -10.90 -7.91 21.72
CA ARG A 346 -10.70 -8.86 20.61
C ARG A 346 -11.99 -9.30 19.89
N GLN A 347 -12.99 -8.43 19.83
CA GLN A 347 -14.19 -8.68 19.02
C GLN A 347 -13.84 -8.80 17.52
N LEU A 348 -14.26 -9.88 16.87
CA LEU A 348 -14.00 -10.17 15.45
C LEU A 348 -14.76 -9.26 14.46
N SER A 349 -15.80 -8.60 14.95
CA SER A 349 -16.81 -7.92 14.14
C SER A 349 -17.40 -6.71 14.85
N PRO A 350 -16.57 -5.70 15.18
CA PRO A 350 -17.06 -4.50 15.83
C PRO A 350 -17.90 -3.66 14.86
N LYS A 351 -18.87 -2.89 15.37
CA LYS A 351 -19.64 -1.92 14.56
C LYS A 351 -18.76 -0.80 14.00
N PHE A 352 -17.69 -0.45 14.72
CA PHE A 352 -16.72 0.56 14.34
C PHE A 352 -15.31 -0.03 14.45
N SER A 353 -14.49 0.16 13.43
CA SER A 353 -13.09 -0.29 13.40
C SER A 353 -12.18 0.77 12.82
N VAL A 354 -10.96 0.85 13.34
CA VAL A 354 -9.91 1.76 12.85
C VAL A 354 -8.76 0.92 12.31
N ASN A 355 -8.56 0.97 10.99
CA ASN A 355 -7.46 0.26 10.34
C ASN A 355 -6.32 1.23 10.04
N VAL A 356 -5.10 0.85 10.44
CA VAL A 356 -3.87 1.52 10.03
C VAL A 356 -3.38 0.87 8.75
N LEU A 357 -3.07 1.69 7.75
CA LEU A 357 -2.66 1.26 6.42
C LEU A 357 -1.23 1.72 6.17
N ALA A 358 -0.38 0.83 5.66
CA ALA A 358 0.96 1.16 5.21
C ALA A 358 1.38 0.26 4.05
N GLY A 359 2.02 0.84 3.02
CA GLY A 359 2.35 0.07 1.83
C GLY A 359 3.21 0.78 0.80
N GLY A 360 3.40 0.08 -0.31
CA GLY A 360 4.07 0.59 -1.51
C GLY A 360 3.06 1.00 -2.57
N GLU A 361 3.43 2.01 -3.35
CA GLU A 361 2.67 2.54 -4.48
C GLU A 361 3.55 2.52 -5.73
N LEU A 362 2.99 2.07 -6.85
CA LEU A 362 3.63 2.15 -8.16
C LEU A 362 2.61 2.73 -9.14
N GLY A 363 3.02 3.76 -9.87
CA GLY A 363 2.11 4.45 -10.76
C GLY A 363 2.78 5.18 -11.91
N TYR A 364 1.95 5.85 -12.66
CA TYR A 364 2.30 6.72 -13.76
C TYR A 364 1.78 8.11 -13.47
N ILE A 365 2.63 9.11 -13.69
CA ILE A 365 2.33 10.51 -13.49
C ILE A 365 2.39 11.25 -14.83
N GLN A 366 1.42 12.12 -15.04
CA GLN A 366 1.40 13.09 -16.13
C GLN A 366 1.22 14.48 -15.52
N LYS A 367 2.27 15.29 -15.53
CA LYS A 367 2.22 16.70 -15.14
C LYS A 367 2.30 17.59 -16.38
N GLU A 368 1.32 18.44 -16.58
CA GLU A 368 1.41 19.44 -17.65
C GLU A 368 2.41 20.53 -17.29
N ASN A 369 3.25 20.94 -18.25
CA ASN A 369 4.18 22.07 -18.11
C ASN A 369 4.32 22.80 -19.46
N GLY A 370 3.35 23.66 -19.77
CA GLY A 370 3.28 24.32 -21.08
C GLY A 370 3.22 23.33 -22.26
N TYR A 371 4.11 23.48 -23.24
CA TYR A 371 4.06 22.74 -24.51
C TYR A 371 4.60 21.30 -24.44
N ARG A 372 5.16 20.84 -23.32
CA ARG A 372 5.69 19.47 -23.17
C ARG A 372 5.28 18.87 -21.82
N PRO A 373 4.26 18.00 -21.77
CA PRO A 373 3.86 17.36 -20.53
C PRO A 373 4.98 16.43 -20.02
N ALA A 374 5.32 16.56 -18.75
CA ALA A 374 6.25 15.67 -18.05
C ALA A 374 5.52 14.37 -17.73
N LYS A 375 5.97 13.28 -18.33
CA LYS A 375 5.41 11.94 -18.21
C LYS A 375 6.44 10.99 -17.61
N GLY A 376 6.05 10.16 -16.66
CA GLY A 376 6.98 9.20 -16.06
C GLY A 376 6.31 8.17 -15.18
N GLY A 377 6.99 7.04 -14.99
CA GLY A 377 6.66 6.12 -13.89
C GLY A 377 7.14 6.70 -12.57
N TYR A 378 6.42 6.42 -11.50
CA TYR A 378 6.82 6.77 -10.15
C TYR A 378 6.64 5.57 -9.21
N THR A 379 7.43 5.59 -8.15
CA THR A 379 7.34 4.65 -7.04
C THR A 379 7.19 5.45 -5.76
N GLY A 380 6.36 5.00 -4.85
CA GLY A 380 6.12 5.71 -3.61
C GLY A 380 5.80 4.81 -2.43
N PHE A 381 5.77 5.42 -1.26
CA PHE A 381 5.20 4.83 -0.05
C PHE A 381 3.88 5.49 0.23
N THR A 382 2.98 4.73 0.81
CA THR A 382 1.70 5.25 1.23
C THR A 382 1.36 4.80 2.64
N GLY A 383 0.67 5.69 3.35
CA GLY A 383 0.15 5.42 4.68
C GLY A 383 -1.22 6.08 4.83
N GLY A 384 -2.10 5.46 5.59
CA GLY A 384 -3.45 5.96 5.78
C GLY A 384 -4.10 5.42 7.04
N LEU A 385 -5.20 6.06 7.41
CA LEU A 385 -6.09 5.60 8.47
C LEU A 385 -7.46 5.39 7.86
N GLN A 386 -8.05 4.22 8.06
CA GLN A 386 -9.39 3.91 7.58
C GLN A 386 -10.33 3.79 8.79
N PHE A 387 -11.26 4.74 8.90
CA PHE A 387 -12.35 4.73 9.88
C PHE A 387 -13.55 4.04 9.25
N LYS A 388 -13.86 2.83 9.70
CA LYS A 388 -14.89 1.98 9.11
C LYS A 388 -16.07 1.83 10.07
N TYR A 389 -17.27 2.00 9.54
CA TYR A 389 -18.55 1.81 10.23
C TYR A 389 -19.41 0.80 9.49
N ARG A 390 -19.81 -0.26 10.19
CA ARG A 390 -20.63 -1.33 9.61
C ARG A 390 -22.10 -0.90 9.57
N LEU A 391 -22.64 -0.74 8.37
CA LEU A 391 -24.03 -0.33 8.16
C LEU A 391 -24.99 -1.52 8.31
N TRP A 392 -24.80 -2.57 7.51
CA TRP A 392 -25.67 -3.75 7.48
C TRP A 392 -24.88 -5.01 7.15
N GLY A 393 -24.92 -6.00 8.04
CA GLY A 393 -24.28 -7.32 7.83
C GLY A 393 -22.85 -7.19 7.32
N ASP A 394 -22.68 -7.46 6.02
CA ASP A 394 -21.42 -7.54 5.31
C ASP A 394 -20.95 -6.22 4.66
N VAL A 395 -21.75 -5.14 4.76
CA VAL A 395 -21.46 -3.83 4.13
C VAL A 395 -21.05 -2.79 5.17
N SER A 396 -19.93 -2.13 4.92
CA SER A 396 -19.39 -1.07 5.75
C SER A 396 -19.14 0.21 4.94
N LEU A 397 -19.41 1.35 5.54
CA LEU A 397 -18.96 2.66 5.06
C LEU A 397 -17.61 2.96 5.69
N PHE A 398 -16.71 3.62 4.97
CA PHE A 398 -15.47 4.10 5.57
C PHE A 398 -15.07 5.48 5.07
N ALA A 399 -14.32 6.18 5.92
CA ALA A 399 -13.58 7.38 5.58
C ALA A 399 -12.08 7.08 5.74
N GLU A 400 -11.29 7.44 4.73
CA GLU A 400 -9.87 7.12 4.63
C GLU A 400 -9.05 8.37 4.27
N PRO A 401 -8.57 9.14 5.27
CA PRO A 401 -7.44 10.04 5.06
C PRO A 401 -6.16 9.25 4.84
N ARG A 402 -5.39 9.65 3.83
CA ARG A 402 -4.12 9.01 3.47
C ARG A 402 -3.12 9.99 2.89
N THR A 403 -1.86 9.60 2.94
CA THR A 403 -0.74 10.29 2.31
C THR A 403 0.03 9.34 1.41
N SER A 404 0.59 9.88 0.32
CA SER A 404 1.49 9.15 -0.57
C SER A 404 2.70 10.00 -0.92
N LEU A 405 3.89 9.41 -0.83
CA LEU A 405 5.17 10.01 -1.17
C LEU A 405 5.57 9.50 -2.56
N ALA A 406 5.20 10.21 -3.61
CA ALA A 406 5.43 9.79 -4.98
C ALA A 406 6.81 10.28 -5.48
N SER A 407 7.79 9.37 -5.58
CA SER A 407 9.11 9.69 -6.13
C SER A 407 9.21 9.34 -7.61
N TYR A 408 9.60 10.29 -8.45
CA TYR A 408 9.72 10.14 -9.91
C TYR A 408 10.99 10.79 -10.43
N SER A 409 11.48 10.33 -11.59
CA SER A 409 12.65 10.91 -12.25
C SER A 409 12.26 11.48 -13.61
N LEU A 410 12.61 12.75 -13.86
CA LEU A 410 12.42 13.40 -15.15
C LEU A 410 13.76 13.56 -15.85
N LYS A 411 13.84 13.11 -17.10
CA LYS A 411 14.99 13.39 -17.98
C LYS A 411 14.93 14.86 -18.39
N THR A 412 15.98 15.62 -18.10
CA THR A 412 16.12 17.00 -18.58
C THR A 412 16.86 17.00 -19.93
N ASN A 413 16.71 18.08 -20.70
CA ASN A 413 17.46 18.27 -21.95
C ASN A 413 18.88 18.80 -21.70
N GLU A 414 19.26 19.02 -20.44
CA GLU A 414 20.61 19.42 -20.06
C GLU A 414 21.54 18.22 -20.25
N LYS A 415 22.63 18.43 -20.98
CA LYS A 415 23.69 17.45 -21.19
C LYS A 415 24.91 17.88 -20.37
N GLU A 416 25.31 17.06 -19.42
CA GLU A 416 26.64 17.13 -18.82
C GLU A 416 27.45 15.94 -19.35
N GLU A 417 28.67 16.19 -19.83
CA GLU A 417 29.58 15.16 -20.40
C GLU A 417 28.92 14.21 -21.42
N GLY A 418 28.01 14.74 -22.25
CA GLY A 418 27.34 13.94 -23.30
C GLY A 418 26.20 13.04 -22.82
N ARG A 419 25.88 13.01 -21.52
CA ARG A 419 24.76 12.26 -20.94
C ARG A 419 23.61 13.21 -20.56
N TYR A 420 22.37 12.77 -20.79
CA TYR A 420 21.18 13.52 -20.37
C TYR A 420 21.03 13.45 -18.85
N VAL A 421 20.97 14.60 -18.19
CA VAL A 421 20.77 14.68 -16.74
C VAL A 421 19.33 14.25 -16.41
N ALA A 422 19.14 13.38 -15.40
CA ALA A 422 17.80 13.08 -14.89
C ALA A 422 17.67 13.60 -13.46
N LYS A 423 16.71 14.51 -13.24
CA LYS A 423 16.42 15.08 -11.91
C LYS A 423 15.32 14.25 -11.24
N LYS A 424 15.57 13.81 -10.01
CA LYS A 424 14.59 13.07 -9.19
C LYS A 424 13.78 14.05 -8.34
N PHE A 425 12.47 13.92 -8.39
CA PHE A 425 11.50 14.71 -7.65
C PHE A 425 10.70 13.82 -6.71
N THR A 426 10.12 14.40 -5.66
CA THR A 426 9.20 13.69 -4.76
C THR A 426 8.04 14.60 -4.42
N ASP A 427 6.83 14.13 -4.70
CA ASP A 427 5.59 14.83 -4.37
C ASP A 427 4.95 14.22 -3.13
N ASN A 428 4.51 15.09 -2.23
CA ASN A 428 3.71 14.71 -1.07
C ASN A 428 2.23 14.89 -1.42
N LEU A 429 1.54 13.78 -1.63
CA LEU A 429 0.12 13.75 -1.94
C LEU A 429 -0.68 13.47 -0.68
N TYR A 430 -1.79 14.18 -0.52
CA TYR A 430 -2.77 13.95 0.54
C TYR A 430 -4.13 13.73 -0.08
N SER A 431 -4.82 12.69 0.36
CA SER A 431 -6.20 12.42 -0.08
C SER A 431 -7.10 12.04 1.08
N ILE A 432 -8.38 12.38 0.94
CA ILE A 432 -9.46 11.98 1.83
C ILE A 432 -10.48 11.28 0.97
N ASN A 433 -10.68 9.98 1.24
CA ASN A 433 -11.59 9.13 0.47
C ASN A 433 -12.77 8.70 1.33
N ILE A 434 -13.95 8.66 0.74
CA ILE A 434 -15.14 8.04 1.34
C ILE A 434 -15.50 6.85 0.47
N GLY A 435 -15.74 5.70 1.09
CA GLY A 435 -15.96 4.47 0.35
C GLY A 435 -16.87 3.48 1.04
N ILE A 436 -17.22 2.45 0.29
CA ILE A 436 -18.02 1.32 0.73
C ILE A 436 -17.15 0.07 0.62
N GLU A 437 -17.15 -0.76 1.65
CA GLU A 437 -16.48 -2.05 1.73
C GLU A 437 -17.52 -3.15 1.87
N ILE A 438 -17.42 -4.17 1.02
CA ILE A 438 -18.24 -5.38 1.08
C ILE A 438 -17.32 -6.50 1.52
N GLN A 439 -17.54 -6.99 2.74
CA GLN A 439 -16.87 -8.16 3.26
C GLN A 439 -17.55 -9.42 2.71
N ARG A 440 -16.78 -10.47 2.44
CA ARG A 440 -17.35 -11.76 2.08
C ARG A 440 -18.04 -12.34 3.32
N SER A 441 -19.28 -12.79 3.17
CA SER A 441 -20.03 -13.41 4.26
C SER A 441 -19.42 -14.76 4.65
N ASP A 442 -19.65 -15.18 5.89
CA ASP A 442 -19.23 -16.50 6.40
C ASP A 442 -19.77 -17.65 5.53
N GLU A 443 -19.05 -18.78 5.53
CA GLU A 443 -19.32 -19.93 4.67
C GLU A 443 -20.73 -20.49 4.89
N GLU A 444 -21.18 -20.61 6.14
CA GLU A 444 -22.52 -21.10 6.50
C GLU A 444 -23.63 -20.22 5.90
N ASN A 445 -23.52 -18.90 6.10
CA ASN A 445 -24.47 -17.92 5.55
C ASN A 445 -24.48 -17.94 4.02
N ARG A 446 -23.32 -18.13 3.40
CA ARG A 446 -23.19 -18.25 1.94
C ARG A 446 -23.82 -19.55 1.43
N MET A 447 -23.62 -20.67 2.11
CA MET A 447 -24.22 -21.96 1.76
C MET A 447 -25.74 -21.91 1.86
N ALA A 448 -26.30 -21.33 2.93
CA ALA A 448 -27.73 -21.07 3.02
C ALA A 448 -28.24 -20.20 1.85
N ARG A 449 -27.52 -19.12 1.51
CA ARG A 449 -27.87 -18.23 0.38
C ARG A 449 -27.61 -18.82 -1.01
N SER A 450 -26.79 -19.86 -1.10
CA SER A 450 -26.52 -20.55 -2.38
C SER A 450 -27.75 -21.34 -2.87
N LEU A 451 -28.55 -21.86 -1.94
CA LEU A 451 -29.81 -22.56 -2.21
C LEU A 451 -30.86 -21.63 -2.81
N ASN A 452 -30.79 -20.33 -2.49
CA ASN A 452 -31.71 -19.35 -3.04
C ASN A 452 -31.52 -19.10 -4.54
N ARG A 453 -30.43 -19.59 -5.15
CA ARG A 453 -30.15 -19.40 -6.57
C ARG A 453 -31.28 -19.93 -7.46
N ASP A 454 -31.97 -20.98 -7.03
CA ASP A 454 -33.10 -21.57 -7.76
C ASP A 454 -34.37 -20.69 -7.72
N LEU A 455 -34.44 -19.75 -6.78
CA LEU A 455 -35.53 -18.77 -6.68
C LEU A 455 -35.37 -17.60 -7.65
N PHE A 456 -34.21 -17.45 -8.29
CA PHE A 456 -33.93 -16.34 -9.19
C PHE A 456 -34.72 -16.48 -10.49
N LYS A 457 -35.41 -15.41 -10.88
CA LYS A 457 -36.09 -15.30 -12.18
C LYS A 457 -35.45 -14.19 -13.01
N PRO A 458 -34.96 -14.48 -14.23
CA PRO A 458 -34.50 -13.45 -15.15
C PRO A 458 -35.61 -12.42 -15.40
N SER A 459 -35.27 -11.14 -15.30
CA SER A 459 -36.23 -10.04 -15.43
C SER A 459 -35.67 -8.93 -16.30
N PHE A 460 -36.55 -8.14 -16.89
CA PHE A 460 -36.18 -6.89 -17.52
C PHE A 460 -36.24 -5.76 -16.50
N PHE A 461 -35.49 -4.70 -16.72
CA PHE A 461 -35.61 -3.49 -15.94
C PHE A 461 -35.55 -2.25 -16.83
N VAL A 462 -36.24 -1.21 -16.38
CA VAL A 462 -36.13 0.14 -16.92
C VAL A 462 -35.74 1.06 -15.78
N SER A 463 -34.97 2.11 -16.06
CA SER A 463 -34.59 3.11 -15.07
C SER A 463 -34.59 4.52 -15.63
N GLY A 464 -34.91 5.48 -14.78
CA GLY A 464 -34.69 6.91 -15.02
C GLY A 464 -33.83 7.49 -13.92
N ALA A 465 -32.85 8.32 -14.27
CA ALA A 465 -31.99 9.01 -13.33
C ALA A 465 -31.75 10.46 -13.75
N ILE A 466 -31.49 11.29 -12.76
CA ILE A 466 -30.98 12.65 -12.91
C ILE A 466 -29.67 12.74 -12.14
N GLY A 467 -28.74 13.52 -12.65
CA GLY A 467 -27.43 13.64 -12.04
C GLY A 467 -26.73 14.92 -12.43
N PHE A 468 -25.50 15.02 -11.99
CA PHE A 468 -24.58 16.06 -12.43
C PHE A 468 -23.32 15.42 -13.00
N SER A 469 -22.75 16.09 -13.98
CA SER A 469 -21.51 15.71 -14.64
C SER A 469 -20.51 16.85 -14.54
N VAL A 470 -19.24 16.50 -14.39
CA VAL A 470 -18.13 17.43 -14.27
C VAL A 470 -17.06 16.97 -15.26
N PRO A 471 -16.78 17.75 -16.31
CA PRO A 471 -15.64 17.49 -17.18
C PRO A 471 -14.34 17.82 -16.43
N ILE A 472 -13.37 16.90 -16.48
CA ILE A 472 -12.01 17.14 -15.96
C ILE A 472 -11.18 17.75 -17.10
N GLN A 473 -11.02 19.07 -17.06
CA GLN A 473 -10.16 19.82 -17.98
C GLN A 473 -8.74 19.89 -17.43
N MET A 474 -7.75 19.42 -18.18
CA MET A 474 -6.33 19.46 -17.75
C MET A 474 -5.79 20.90 -17.69
N LYS A 475 -6.30 21.78 -18.57
CA LYS A 475 -6.01 23.23 -18.59
C LYS A 475 -7.29 24.03 -18.32
N ARG A 476 -7.26 24.94 -17.33
CA ARG A 476 -8.40 25.80 -16.98
C ARG A 476 -8.04 27.28 -16.99
N TYR A 477 -8.87 28.14 -17.57
CA TYR A 477 -8.67 29.60 -17.55
C TYR A 477 -9.38 30.27 -16.36
N GLU A 478 -10.50 29.68 -15.90
CA GLU A 478 -11.16 30.07 -14.65
C GLU A 478 -11.12 28.94 -13.61
N PRO A 479 -11.12 29.26 -12.30
CA PRO A 479 -11.10 28.26 -11.22
C PRO A 479 -12.46 27.54 -11.04
N LYS A 480 -13.55 28.04 -11.64
CA LYS A 480 -14.90 27.48 -11.49
C LYS A 480 -14.99 26.07 -12.10
N ARG A 481 -15.72 25.19 -11.41
CA ARG A 481 -16.13 23.89 -11.95
C ARG A 481 -17.60 23.97 -12.31
N TYR A 482 -17.91 23.64 -13.57
CA TYR A 482 -19.28 23.51 -14.01
C TYR A 482 -19.83 22.15 -13.55
N PHE A 483 -20.97 22.20 -12.86
CA PHE A 483 -21.74 21.05 -12.46
C PHE A 483 -22.94 20.97 -13.40
N ASP A 484 -22.79 20.15 -14.43
CA ASP A 484 -23.73 20.12 -15.54
C ASP A 484 -24.78 19.07 -15.27
N TYR A 485 -26.06 19.43 -15.29
CA TYR A 485 -27.12 18.45 -15.07
C TYR A 485 -27.17 17.45 -16.22
N MET A 486 -27.51 16.20 -15.91
CA MET A 486 -27.63 15.13 -16.90
C MET A 486 -28.85 14.28 -16.56
N ALA A 487 -29.67 14.00 -17.56
CA ALA A 487 -30.77 13.05 -17.48
C ALA A 487 -30.35 11.75 -18.16
N THR A 488 -30.61 10.62 -17.51
CA THR A 488 -30.30 9.28 -18.03
C THR A 488 -31.57 8.43 -18.04
N ILE A 489 -31.85 7.79 -19.17
CA ILE A 489 -32.83 6.71 -19.26
C ILE A 489 -32.08 5.42 -19.61
N SER A 490 -32.45 4.30 -19.00
CA SER A 490 -31.83 3.02 -19.33
C SER A 490 -32.83 1.87 -19.32
N ALA A 491 -32.56 0.86 -20.13
CA ALA A 491 -33.28 -0.40 -20.15
C ALA A 491 -32.28 -1.55 -20.19
N GLY A 492 -32.59 -2.64 -19.51
CA GLY A 492 -31.66 -3.76 -19.41
C GLY A 492 -32.32 -5.06 -19.03
N ARG A 493 -31.51 -6.11 -18.99
CA ARG A 493 -31.93 -7.47 -18.63
C ARG A 493 -30.99 -8.06 -17.60
N ILE A 494 -31.55 -8.67 -16.57
CA ILE A 494 -30.83 -9.44 -15.56
C ILE A 494 -30.87 -10.91 -15.99
N PHE A 495 -29.70 -11.49 -16.30
CA PHE A 495 -29.59 -12.86 -16.79
C PHE A 495 -29.41 -13.86 -15.65
N THR A 496 -28.59 -13.49 -14.67
CA THR A 496 -28.27 -14.32 -13.50
C THR A 496 -28.28 -13.42 -12.26
N PRO A 497 -28.23 -13.99 -11.04
CA PRO A 497 -28.01 -13.20 -9.82
C PRO A 497 -26.77 -12.29 -9.88
N LEU A 498 -25.79 -12.61 -10.72
CA LEU A 498 -24.51 -11.92 -10.81
C LEU A 498 -24.42 -10.97 -12.00
N SER A 499 -25.12 -11.23 -13.10
CA SER A 499 -24.84 -10.58 -14.39
C SER A 499 -26.09 -9.95 -14.99
N SER A 500 -25.96 -8.68 -15.39
CA SER A 500 -26.97 -7.97 -16.16
C SER A 500 -26.33 -7.12 -17.27
N LEU A 501 -27.13 -6.79 -18.29
CA LEU A 501 -26.73 -5.90 -19.37
C LEU A 501 -27.69 -4.71 -19.41
N ARG A 502 -27.15 -3.51 -19.61
CA ARG A 502 -27.87 -2.25 -19.62
C ARG A 502 -27.54 -1.47 -20.87
N LEU A 503 -28.56 -0.96 -21.53
CA LEU A 503 -28.47 0.08 -22.55
C LEU A 503 -28.94 1.39 -21.91
N ALA A 504 -28.11 2.42 -21.92
CA ALA A 504 -28.47 3.73 -21.40
C ALA A 504 -28.34 4.82 -22.46
N ALA A 505 -29.19 5.83 -22.36
CA ALA A 505 -29.07 7.07 -23.11
C ALA A 505 -29.03 8.23 -22.11
N ASP A 506 -28.06 9.12 -22.25
CA ASP A 506 -27.95 10.34 -21.45
C ASP A 506 -28.05 11.58 -22.33
N TYR A 507 -28.61 12.63 -21.74
CA TYR A 507 -28.69 13.96 -22.33
C TYR A 507 -28.43 15.02 -21.27
N GLY A 508 -27.59 16.01 -21.59
CA GLY A 508 -27.36 17.16 -20.73
C GLY A 508 -26.50 18.22 -21.43
N PRO A 509 -26.57 19.48 -20.98
CA PRO A 509 -25.62 20.49 -21.42
C PRO A 509 -24.21 20.16 -20.91
N LEU A 510 -23.19 20.69 -21.57
CA LEU A 510 -21.79 20.62 -21.21
C LEU A 510 -21.22 22.03 -21.30
N PHE A 511 -20.80 22.58 -20.15
CA PHE A 511 -20.21 23.91 -20.08
C PHE A 511 -18.68 23.81 -19.99
N THR A 512 -17.98 24.51 -20.87
CA THR A 512 -16.52 24.56 -20.88
C THR A 512 -16.01 25.97 -21.14
N ASP A 513 -14.92 26.35 -20.47
CA ASP A 513 -14.29 27.66 -20.70
C ASP A 513 -13.22 27.60 -21.79
N ARG A 514 -13.14 28.68 -22.58
CA ARG A 514 -12.08 28.91 -23.57
C ARG A 514 -11.72 30.39 -23.58
N LYS A 515 -10.46 30.73 -23.24
CA LYS A 515 -9.86 32.09 -23.33
C LYS A 515 -10.88 33.25 -23.20
N GLY A 516 -11.53 33.35 -22.04
CA GLY A 516 -12.48 34.44 -21.73
C GLY A 516 -13.91 34.30 -22.28
N LYS A 517 -14.30 33.14 -22.82
CA LYS A 517 -15.68 32.81 -23.22
C LYS A 517 -16.09 31.44 -22.69
N THR A 518 -17.27 31.36 -22.07
CA THR A 518 -17.93 30.09 -21.73
C THR A 518 -18.65 29.55 -22.96
N LEU A 519 -18.35 28.32 -23.35
CA LEU A 519 -19.00 27.60 -24.45
C LEU A 519 -20.00 26.60 -23.85
N GLU A 520 -21.23 26.65 -24.36
CA GLU A 520 -22.31 25.73 -24.01
C GLU A 520 -22.53 24.77 -25.18
N TYR A 521 -22.44 23.47 -24.90
CA TYR A 521 -22.75 22.41 -25.86
C TYR A 521 -23.85 21.52 -25.29
N ASP A 522 -24.66 20.92 -26.15
CA ASP A 522 -25.53 19.82 -25.73
C ASP A 522 -24.82 18.50 -26.03
N MET A 523 -24.83 17.58 -25.07
CA MET A 523 -24.24 16.25 -25.24
C MET A 523 -25.34 15.19 -25.15
N ALA A 524 -25.42 14.35 -26.18
CA ALA A 524 -26.21 13.14 -26.18
C ALA A 524 -25.25 11.94 -26.18
N SER A 525 -25.45 10.98 -25.29
CA SER A 525 -24.63 9.77 -25.23
C SER A 525 -25.46 8.50 -25.15
N GLY A 526 -25.02 7.44 -25.82
CA GLY A 526 -25.55 6.09 -25.67
C GLY A 526 -24.48 5.17 -25.11
N SER A 527 -24.80 4.38 -24.09
CA SER A 527 -23.89 3.38 -23.52
C SER A 527 -24.48 1.98 -23.50
N LEU A 528 -23.57 0.99 -23.57
CA LEU A 528 -23.85 -0.43 -23.39
C LEU A 528 -22.97 -0.95 -22.26
N ASP A 529 -23.58 -1.29 -21.13
CA ASP A 529 -22.89 -1.64 -19.90
C ASP A 529 -23.16 -3.08 -19.50
N TYR A 530 -22.11 -3.79 -19.15
CA TYR A 530 -22.19 -5.02 -18.38
C TYR A 530 -22.14 -4.68 -16.89
N MET A 531 -23.13 -5.14 -16.13
CA MET A 531 -23.21 -4.94 -14.68
C MET A 531 -23.01 -6.26 -13.94
N LEU A 532 -22.08 -6.26 -13.00
CA LEU A 532 -21.74 -7.34 -12.09
C LEU A 532 -22.24 -7.01 -10.68
N ASN A 533 -23.10 -7.88 -10.14
CA ASN A 533 -23.61 -7.74 -8.78
C ASN A 533 -22.56 -8.20 -7.76
N LEU A 534 -21.79 -7.23 -7.23
CA LEU A 534 -20.74 -7.49 -6.26
C LEU A 534 -21.30 -8.01 -4.93
N THR A 535 -22.50 -7.57 -4.56
CA THR A 535 -23.11 -8.02 -3.30
C THR A 535 -23.46 -9.50 -3.36
N ASN A 536 -24.10 -9.95 -4.45
CA ASN A 536 -24.40 -11.37 -4.66
C ASN A 536 -23.11 -12.20 -4.84
N LEU A 537 -22.08 -11.65 -5.48
CA LEU A 537 -20.79 -12.34 -5.63
C LEU A 537 -20.12 -12.61 -4.28
N MET A 538 -20.12 -11.61 -3.39
CA MET A 538 -19.45 -11.67 -2.10
C MET A 538 -20.28 -12.37 -1.02
N THR A 539 -21.60 -12.24 -1.04
CA THR A 539 -22.47 -12.63 0.08
C THR A 539 -23.46 -13.75 -0.26
N GLY A 540 -23.54 -14.19 -1.52
CA GLY A 540 -24.56 -15.12 -2.02
C GLY A 540 -25.85 -14.41 -2.45
N TYR A 541 -26.75 -15.11 -3.15
CA TYR A 541 -28.02 -14.52 -3.59
C TYR A 541 -29.06 -14.56 -2.46
N ASP A 542 -29.73 -13.43 -2.24
CA ASP A 542 -30.81 -13.34 -1.26
C ASP A 542 -32.00 -12.58 -1.90
N PRO A 543 -33.14 -13.25 -2.11
CA PRO A 543 -34.30 -12.64 -2.76
C PRO A 543 -34.94 -11.54 -1.91
N GLU A 544 -34.75 -11.52 -0.59
CA GLU A 544 -35.34 -10.52 0.31
C GLU A 544 -34.36 -9.36 0.61
N ARG A 545 -33.18 -9.36 -0.02
CA ARG A 545 -32.18 -8.32 0.23
C ARG A 545 -32.67 -6.94 -0.20
N LYS A 546 -32.60 -6.00 0.73
CA LYS A 546 -32.98 -4.60 0.52
C LYS A 546 -31.91 -3.75 -0.14
N TYR A 547 -30.62 -4.05 0.04
CA TYR A 547 -29.52 -3.26 -0.53
C TYR A 547 -28.73 -4.06 -1.56
N ASP A 548 -28.20 -3.39 -2.57
CA ASP A 548 -27.41 -4.04 -3.61
C ASP A 548 -26.36 -3.08 -4.16
N VAL A 549 -25.18 -3.59 -4.44
CA VAL A 549 -24.04 -2.85 -4.99
C VAL A 549 -23.57 -3.59 -6.24
N GLN A 550 -23.63 -2.90 -7.38
CA GLN A 550 -23.31 -3.43 -8.70
C GLN A 550 -22.18 -2.62 -9.33
N LEU A 551 -21.12 -3.28 -9.75
CA LEU A 551 -20.08 -2.68 -10.57
C LEU A 551 -20.53 -2.74 -12.03
N PHE A 552 -20.35 -1.69 -12.81
CA PHE A 552 -20.58 -1.76 -14.24
C PHE A 552 -19.42 -1.18 -15.03
N ALA A 553 -19.23 -1.72 -16.23
CA ALA A 553 -18.29 -1.23 -17.22
C ALA A 553 -18.89 -1.43 -18.61
N GLY A 554 -18.65 -0.47 -19.50
CA GLY A 554 -19.30 -0.41 -20.80
C GLY A 554 -18.56 0.45 -21.81
N ILE A 555 -19.10 0.43 -23.03
CA ILE A 555 -18.70 1.33 -24.11
C ILE A 555 -19.71 2.47 -24.18
N VAL A 556 -19.23 3.69 -24.43
CA VAL A 556 -20.07 4.87 -24.57
C VAL A 556 -19.75 5.58 -25.89
N ALA A 557 -20.81 5.97 -26.60
CA ALA A 557 -20.77 6.79 -27.79
C ALA A 557 -21.44 8.12 -27.48
N SER A 558 -20.72 9.23 -27.62
CA SER A 558 -21.21 10.57 -27.31
C SER A 558 -21.16 11.47 -28.54
N MET A 559 -22.19 12.28 -28.74
CA MET A 559 -22.29 13.27 -29.79
C MET A 559 -22.43 14.65 -29.18
N ARG A 560 -21.55 15.58 -29.60
CA ARG A 560 -21.64 16.99 -29.24
C ARG A 560 -22.49 17.72 -30.28
N MET A 561 -23.51 18.43 -29.81
CA MET A 561 -24.44 19.20 -30.62
C MET A 561 -24.20 20.71 -30.39
N LYS A 562 -24.69 21.54 -31.32
CA LYS A 562 -24.75 23.02 -31.25
C LYS A 562 -23.58 23.84 -31.82
N HIS A 563 -22.40 23.30 -32.13
CA HIS A 563 -21.36 23.91 -33.01
C HIS A 563 -20.36 22.81 -33.41
N GLU A 564 -20.34 22.41 -34.69
CA GLU A 564 -19.67 21.21 -35.24
C GLU A 564 -20.07 19.87 -34.57
N ASN A 565 -20.85 19.06 -35.30
CA ASN A 565 -21.21 17.71 -34.88
C ASN A 565 -19.96 16.81 -34.92
N ARG A 566 -19.43 16.45 -33.75
CA ARG A 566 -18.37 15.44 -33.63
C ARG A 566 -18.85 14.28 -32.77
N PHE A 567 -18.47 13.08 -33.22
CA PHE A 567 -18.78 11.82 -32.58
C PHE A 567 -17.55 11.31 -31.83
N PHE A 568 -17.77 10.85 -30.59
CA PHE A 568 -16.75 10.38 -29.68
C PHE A 568 -17.10 8.99 -29.20
N ILE A 569 -16.09 8.11 -29.16
CA ILE A 569 -16.21 6.80 -28.54
C ILE A 569 -15.30 6.78 -27.31
N GLY A 570 -15.81 6.23 -26.23
CA GLY A 570 -15.11 6.09 -24.96
C GLY A 570 -15.50 4.81 -24.23
N GLY A 571 -14.85 4.62 -23.08
CA GLY A 571 -15.26 3.64 -22.09
C GLY A 571 -15.96 4.32 -20.92
N GLU A 572 -16.90 3.60 -20.30
CA GLU A 572 -17.50 4.01 -19.04
C GLU A 572 -17.37 2.91 -17.98
N ALA A 573 -17.22 3.33 -16.73
CA ALA A 573 -17.25 2.43 -15.59
C ALA A 573 -17.78 3.16 -14.37
N GLY A 574 -18.48 2.44 -13.50
CA GLY A 574 -19.06 3.03 -12.31
C GLY A 574 -19.58 1.99 -11.33
N LEU A 575 -20.19 2.52 -10.28
CA LEU A 575 -20.82 1.73 -9.22
C LEU A 575 -22.28 2.13 -9.13
N GLN A 576 -23.20 1.19 -9.16
CA GLN A 576 -24.61 1.42 -8.85
C GLN A 576 -24.90 0.85 -7.46
N THR A 577 -25.12 1.73 -6.49
CA THR A 577 -25.64 1.37 -5.16
C THR A 577 -27.15 1.53 -5.18
N SER A 578 -27.90 0.52 -4.77
CA SER A 578 -29.36 0.55 -4.85
C SER A 578 -30.03 0.04 -3.58
N TYR A 579 -31.19 0.62 -3.28
CA TYR A 579 -32.05 0.26 -2.17
C TYR A 579 -33.44 -0.09 -2.71
N ARG A 580 -33.88 -1.31 -2.42
CA ARG A 580 -35.17 -1.85 -2.81
C ARG A 580 -36.25 -1.33 -1.85
N VAL A 581 -37.17 -0.54 -2.39
CA VAL A 581 -38.31 0.01 -1.65
C VAL A 581 -39.53 -0.92 -1.75
N GLY A 582 -39.66 -1.66 -2.86
CA GLY A 582 -40.68 -2.68 -3.05
C GLY A 582 -40.22 -3.81 -3.97
N ARG A 583 -41.04 -4.85 -4.16
CA ARG A 583 -40.65 -6.06 -4.93
C ARG A 583 -40.13 -5.78 -6.35
N ARG A 584 -40.60 -4.70 -6.98
CA ARG A 584 -40.24 -4.30 -8.35
C ARG A 584 -39.53 -2.96 -8.44
N PHE A 585 -39.42 -2.22 -7.34
CA PHE A 585 -38.97 -0.83 -7.35
C PHE A 585 -37.74 -0.63 -6.48
N LYS A 586 -36.68 -0.09 -7.07
CA LYS A 586 -35.43 0.27 -6.39
C LYS A 586 -35.05 1.71 -6.68
N VAL A 587 -34.48 2.38 -5.69
CA VAL A 587 -33.83 3.69 -5.83
C VAL A 587 -32.32 3.43 -5.87
N PHE A 588 -31.58 4.18 -6.67
CA PHE A 588 -30.14 3.99 -6.78
C PHE A 588 -29.36 5.29 -6.84
N LEU A 589 -28.10 5.21 -6.45
CA LEU A 589 -27.08 6.23 -6.58
C LEU A 589 -25.90 5.63 -7.35
N GLU A 590 -25.44 6.35 -8.37
CA GLU A 590 -24.52 5.87 -9.38
C GLU A 590 -23.41 6.89 -9.68
N PRO A 591 -22.26 6.82 -9.00
CA PRO A 591 -21.03 7.45 -9.47
C PRO A 591 -20.47 6.70 -10.67
N LYS A 592 -20.18 7.43 -11.76
CA LYS A 592 -19.57 6.88 -12.98
C LYS A 592 -18.50 7.79 -13.58
N ILE A 593 -17.52 7.18 -14.22
CA ILE A 593 -16.44 7.84 -14.96
C ILE A 593 -16.55 7.45 -16.42
N ARG A 594 -16.39 8.43 -17.31
CA ARG A 594 -16.24 8.24 -18.76
C ARG A 594 -14.88 8.72 -19.21
N ILE A 595 -14.24 7.95 -20.08
CA ILE A 595 -12.93 8.25 -20.65
C ILE A 595 -13.07 8.19 -22.17
N TYR A 596 -12.75 9.28 -22.86
CA TYR A 596 -12.86 9.39 -24.31
C TYR A 596 -11.49 9.31 -24.99
N GLY A 597 -11.43 8.62 -26.14
CA GLY A 597 -10.17 8.42 -26.86
C GLY A 597 -9.70 9.62 -27.71
N LYS A 598 -10.54 10.64 -27.89
CA LYS A 598 -10.26 11.87 -28.66
C LYS A 598 -10.79 13.09 -27.90
N GLU A 599 -10.27 14.28 -28.24
CA GLU A 599 -10.63 15.59 -27.65
C GLU A 599 -12.14 15.88 -27.75
N LEU A 600 -12.87 15.57 -26.67
CA LEU A 600 -14.23 16.03 -26.38
C LEU A 600 -14.26 17.57 -26.20
N LEU A 601 -13.18 18.14 -25.64
CA LEU A 601 -12.99 19.55 -25.34
C LEU A 601 -12.12 20.24 -26.41
N MET A 602 -12.55 21.38 -26.98
CA MET A 602 -11.82 22.11 -28.05
C MET A 602 -10.61 22.94 -27.54
N GLN A 603 -9.91 22.49 -26.51
CA GLN A 603 -8.67 23.11 -26.07
C GLN A 603 -7.46 22.36 -26.63
N ASP A 604 -6.34 23.06 -26.80
CA ASP A 604 -5.02 22.47 -27.09
C ASP A 604 -4.59 21.58 -25.91
N ASN A 605 -5.24 20.43 -25.76
CA ASN A 605 -4.92 19.44 -24.74
C ASN A 605 -3.75 18.65 -25.31
N VAL A 606 -2.52 19.08 -24.99
CA VAL A 606 -1.27 18.75 -25.72
C VAL A 606 -0.97 17.23 -25.78
N GLN A 607 -1.70 16.37 -25.06
CA GLN A 607 -1.95 14.95 -25.37
C GLN A 607 -2.66 14.31 -24.17
N GLY A 608 -3.97 14.04 -24.27
CA GLY A 608 -4.71 13.36 -23.20
C GLY A 608 -6.10 12.88 -23.60
N SER A 609 -6.57 11.83 -22.94
CA SER A 609 -7.96 11.37 -22.98
C SER A 609 -8.81 12.29 -22.12
N ASP A 610 -9.95 12.77 -22.64
CA ASP A 610 -10.87 13.58 -21.85
C ASP A 610 -11.66 12.69 -20.88
N ILE A 611 -11.79 13.15 -19.65
CA ILE A 611 -12.45 12.40 -18.58
C ILE A 611 -13.66 13.20 -18.12
N MET A 612 -14.81 12.53 -18.00
CA MET A 612 -16.01 13.09 -17.38
C MET A 612 -16.38 12.24 -16.17
N MET A 613 -16.59 12.89 -15.03
CA MET A 613 -17.14 12.24 -13.85
C MET A 613 -18.61 12.63 -13.72
N SER A 614 -19.47 11.71 -13.30
CA SER A 614 -20.87 12.04 -13.02
C SER A 614 -21.39 11.26 -11.83
N LEU A 615 -22.37 11.84 -11.15
CA LEU A 615 -23.13 11.22 -10.07
C LEU A 615 -24.61 11.28 -10.41
N ASN A 616 -25.23 10.13 -10.60
CA ASN A 616 -26.62 9.99 -10.98
C ASN A 616 -27.42 9.42 -9.81
N ALA A 617 -28.57 10.00 -9.49
CA ALA A 617 -29.56 9.43 -8.59
C ALA A 617 -30.83 9.09 -9.39
N GLY A 618 -31.38 7.90 -9.21
CA GLY A 618 -32.46 7.44 -10.03
C GLY A 618 -33.33 6.36 -9.41
N THR A 619 -34.32 5.94 -10.19
CA THR A 619 -35.24 4.86 -9.83
C THR A 619 -35.25 3.82 -10.94
N SER A 620 -35.42 2.57 -10.56
CA SER A 620 -35.48 1.46 -11.49
C SER A 620 -36.63 0.53 -11.14
N PHE A 621 -37.34 0.12 -12.19
CA PHE A 621 -38.47 -0.78 -12.14
C PHE A 621 -38.14 -2.09 -12.86
N SER A 622 -38.34 -3.23 -12.20
CA SER A 622 -38.11 -4.57 -12.76
C SER A 622 -39.42 -5.30 -13.01
N PHE A 623 -39.54 -5.99 -14.15
CA PHE A 623 -40.74 -6.73 -14.56
C PHE A 623 -40.44 -8.07 -15.22
#